data_AF-A0A523JPX7-F1
#
_entry.id   AF-A0A523JPX7-F1
#
_cell.length_a   1.000
_cell.length_b   1.000
_cell.length_c   1.000
_cell.angle_alpha   90.00
_cell.angle_beta   90.00
_cell.angle_gamma   90.00
#
_symmetry.space_group_name_H-M   'P 1'
#
loop_
_entity.id
_entity.type
_entity.pdbx_description
1 polymer ?
#
loop_
_entity_poly.entity_id
_entity_poly.type
_entity_poly.pdbx_seq_one_letter_code
_entity_poly.pdbx_strand_id
1 'polypeptide(L)'
;LELFVTGDQLFANEFAPRVHNSGHWTIEGAATSQFENHLRAILNMPPGDSSAVAHAGMINLIGTMPGNWISSEGERIFLHDYGKKPRPGRKLGHITVLADSAAERDRKLVETSNILTD
;
A
#
# COMPACT_ATOMS: atom_id res chain seq x y z
N LEU A 1 -8.20 -7.46 -9.29
CA LEU A 1 -9.04 -8.65 -9.06
C LEU A 1 -8.73 -9.14 -7.67
N GLU A 2 -9.74 -9.33 -6.84
CA GLU A 2 -9.58 -10.00 -5.56
C GLU A 2 -9.95 -11.46 -5.70
N LEU A 3 -9.17 -12.32 -5.04
CA LEU A 3 -9.27 -13.76 -5.15
C LEU A 3 -9.30 -14.38 -3.75
N PHE A 4 -10.15 -15.38 -3.56
CA PHE A 4 -9.99 -16.33 -2.45
C PHE A 4 -9.03 -17.44 -2.87
N VAL A 5 -8.18 -17.87 -1.92
CA VAL A 5 -7.25 -19.00 -2.09
C VAL A 5 -7.77 -20.17 -1.27
N THR A 6 -7.91 -21.35 -1.87
CA THR A 6 -8.30 -22.59 -1.16
C THR A 6 -7.44 -23.74 -1.69
N GLY A 7 -6.45 -24.18 -0.91
CA GLY A 7 -5.40 -25.06 -1.39
C GLY A 7 -4.68 -24.43 -2.59
N ASP A 8 -4.58 -25.16 -3.69
CA ASP A 8 -3.97 -24.69 -4.95
C ASP A 8 -4.98 -24.02 -5.90
N GLN A 9 -6.21 -23.74 -5.45
CA GLN A 9 -7.26 -23.14 -6.27
C GLN A 9 -7.48 -21.66 -5.97
N LEU A 10 -7.81 -20.89 -7.01
CA LEU A 10 -8.15 -19.47 -6.95
C LEU A 10 -9.60 -19.26 -7.36
N PHE A 11 -10.38 -18.56 -6.52
CA PHE A 11 -11.77 -18.22 -6.78
C PHE A 11 -11.92 -16.70 -6.89
N ALA A 12 -12.56 -16.22 -7.95
CA ALA A 12 -12.89 -14.81 -8.09
C ALA A 12 -13.82 -14.35 -6.97
N ASN A 13 -13.39 -13.34 -6.22
CA ASN A 13 -14.23 -12.64 -5.24
C ASN A 13 -14.90 -11.43 -5.90
N GLU A 14 -14.11 -10.41 -6.22
CA GLU A 14 -14.60 -9.16 -6.80
C GLU A 14 -13.60 -8.53 -7.78
N PHE A 15 -14.13 -7.68 -8.67
CA PHE A 15 -13.35 -6.90 -9.61
C PHE A 15 -13.66 -5.41 -9.48
N ALA A 16 -12.61 -4.59 -9.42
CA ALA A 16 -12.72 -3.14 -9.45
C ALA A 16 -12.09 -2.60 -10.75
N PRO A 17 -12.87 -1.94 -11.64
CA PRO A 17 -12.38 -1.36 -12.90
C PRO A 17 -11.64 -0.03 -12.67
N ARG A 18 -10.71 0.00 -11.72
CA ARG A 18 -9.94 1.19 -11.30
C ARG A 18 -8.67 0.75 -10.59
N VAL A 19 -7.79 1.71 -10.30
CA VAL A 19 -6.76 1.55 -9.25
C VAL A 19 -7.40 1.09 -7.94
N HIS A 20 -6.72 0.23 -7.21
CA HIS A 20 -7.26 -0.48 -6.06
C HIS A 20 -6.45 -0.31 -4.79
N ASN A 21 -7.11 -0.36 -3.63
CA ASN A 21 -6.48 -0.19 -2.32
C ASN A 21 -5.28 -1.13 -2.12
N SER A 22 -5.47 -2.41 -2.46
CA SER A 22 -4.45 -3.45 -2.35
C SER A 22 -3.21 -3.21 -3.23
N GLY A 23 -3.25 -2.27 -4.17
CA GLY A 23 -2.11 -1.88 -5.00
C GLY A 23 -1.37 -0.61 -4.54
N HIS A 24 -1.78 0.04 -3.46
CA HIS A 24 -1.19 1.31 -3.03
C HIS A 24 0.30 1.19 -2.67
N TRP A 25 0.75 0.02 -2.22
CA TRP A 25 2.18 -0.26 -1.98
C TRP A 25 3.06 -0.01 -3.21
N THR A 26 2.49 -0.05 -4.42
CA THR A 26 3.23 0.18 -5.67
C THR A 26 3.71 1.61 -5.85
N ILE A 27 3.27 2.57 -5.02
CA ILE A 27 3.76 3.95 -5.08
C ILE A 27 5.27 3.98 -4.79
N GLU A 28 5.73 3.28 -3.75
CA GLU A 28 7.15 3.15 -3.43
C GLU A 28 7.75 1.79 -3.81
N GLY A 29 6.94 0.73 -3.82
CA GLY A 29 7.44 -0.64 -3.91
C GLY A 29 7.60 -1.19 -5.32
N ALA A 30 7.20 -0.45 -6.35
CA ALA A 30 7.34 -0.86 -7.76
C ALA A 30 8.01 0.24 -8.59
N ALA A 31 8.68 -0.15 -9.68
CA ALA A 31 9.34 0.80 -10.58
C ALA A 31 8.34 1.76 -11.26
N THR A 32 7.08 1.34 -11.44
CA THR A 32 5.97 2.19 -11.88
C THR A 32 4.71 1.83 -11.09
N SER A 33 4.12 2.82 -10.42
CA SER A 33 2.93 2.60 -9.59
C SER A 33 1.69 2.24 -10.42
N GLN A 34 0.70 1.62 -9.78
CA GLN A 34 -0.60 1.38 -10.43
C GLN A 34 -1.26 2.68 -10.92
N PHE A 35 -0.99 3.82 -10.27
CA PHE A 35 -1.58 5.10 -10.63
C PHE A 35 -0.95 5.65 -11.90
N GLU A 36 0.38 5.62 -11.98
CA GLU A 36 1.09 6.02 -13.19
C GLU A 36 0.71 5.09 -14.35
N ASN A 37 0.76 3.77 -14.15
CA ASN A 37 0.39 2.83 -15.22
C ASN A 37 -1.08 2.95 -15.64
N HIS A 38 -1.99 3.30 -14.73
CA HIS A 38 -3.37 3.61 -15.08
C HIS A 38 -3.47 4.85 -15.98
N LEU A 39 -2.73 5.92 -15.66
CA LEU A 39 -2.68 7.11 -16.51
C LEU A 39 -2.03 6.83 -17.87
N ARG A 40 -0.91 6.09 -17.91
CA ARG A 40 -0.24 5.68 -19.14
C ARG A 40 -1.19 4.92 -20.06
N ALA A 41 -1.98 3.99 -19.50
CA ALA A 41 -3.00 3.26 -20.25
C ALA A 41 -4.09 4.19 -20.83
N ILE A 42 -4.64 5.11 -20.03
CA ILE A 42 -5.66 6.07 -20.48
C ILE A 42 -5.10 7.00 -21.58
N LEU A 43 -3.82 7.37 -21.48
CA LEU A 43 -3.15 8.29 -22.40
C LEU A 43 -2.51 7.60 -23.61
N ASN A 44 -2.73 6.29 -23.80
CA ASN A 44 -2.11 5.47 -24.86
C ASN A 44 -0.57 5.55 -24.89
N MET A 45 0.06 5.68 -23.72
CA MET A 45 1.51 5.61 -23.57
C MET A 45 1.95 4.16 -23.37
N PRO A 46 3.20 3.79 -23.74
CA PRO A 46 3.75 2.47 -23.40
C PRO A 46 3.65 2.23 -21.88
N PRO A 47 3.31 1.02 -21.39
CA PRO A 47 3.30 0.74 -19.95
C PRO A 47 4.71 0.92 -19.35
N GLY A 48 4.77 1.38 -18.11
CA GLY A 48 6.01 1.42 -17.33
C GLY A 48 6.31 0.05 -16.69
N ASP A 49 7.56 -0.14 -16.28
CA ASP A 49 8.04 -1.36 -15.64
C ASP A 49 7.32 -1.61 -14.31
N SER A 50 6.66 -2.76 -14.18
CA SER A 50 5.92 -3.15 -12.97
C SER A 50 6.75 -3.97 -11.99
N SER A 51 8.06 -4.11 -12.21
CA SER A 51 8.95 -4.86 -11.32
C SER A 51 8.92 -4.27 -9.91
N ALA A 52 8.82 -5.15 -8.91
CA ALA A 52 8.97 -4.75 -7.52
C ALA A 52 10.42 -4.35 -7.25
N VAL A 53 10.64 -3.22 -6.58
CA VAL A 53 11.99 -2.72 -6.23
C VAL A 53 12.40 -3.07 -4.80
N ALA A 54 11.48 -3.64 -4.01
CA ALA A 54 11.69 -4.07 -2.64
C ALA A 54 10.56 -5.03 -2.18
N HIS A 55 10.73 -5.65 -1.03
CA HIS A 55 9.62 -6.29 -0.33
C HIS A 55 8.77 -5.20 0.33
N ALA A 56 7.60 -4.93 -0.26
CA ALA A 56 6.69 -3.90 0.22
C ALA A 56 5.54 -4.49 1.06
N GLY A 57 5.13 -3.73 2.07
CA GLY A 57 3.94 -3.98 2.88
C GLY A 57 3.13 -2.70 3.06
N MET A 58 1.84 -2.80 3.34
CA MET A 58 0.98 -1.63 3.47
C MET A 58 -0.02 -1.78 4.62
N ILE A 59 -0.20 -0.71 5.39
CA ILE A 59 -1.17 -0.59 6.48
C ILE A 59 -2.16 0.53 6.15
N ASN A 60 -3.46 0.27 6.26
CA ASN A 60 -4.47 1.33 6.12
C ASN A 60 -4.64 2.10 7.44
N LEU A 61 -4.76 3.42 7.36
CA LEU A 61 -5.10 4.26 8.51
C LEU A 61 -6.62 4.51 8.51
N ILE A 62 -7.32 3.90 9.47
CA ILE A 62 -8.79 3.90 9.55
C ILE A 62 -9.23 4.58 10.85
N GLY A 63 -10.12 5.58 10.73
CA GLY A 63 -10.73 6.22 11.89
C GLY A 63 -9.90 7.32 12.52
N THR A 64 -8.60 7.06 12.70
CA THR A 64 -7.61 7.94 13.34
C THR A 64 -6.33 8.03 12.51
N MET A 65 -5.55 9.08 12.77
CA MET A 65 -4.19 9.27 12.24
C MET A 65 -3.21 9.30 13.41
N PRO A 66 -1.98 8.81 13.23
CA PRO A 66 -0.94 8.99 14.25
C PRO A 66 -0.68 10.48 14.50
N GLY A 67 -0.64 10.89 15.76
CA GLY A 67 -0.50 12.30 16.15
C GLY A 67 0.88 12.89 15.82
N ASN A 68 1.96 12.16 16.11
CA ASN A 68 3.34 12.56 15.85
C ASN A 68 4.02 11.54 14.92
N TRP A 69 3.61 11.51 13.66
CA TRP A 69 4.30 10.68 12.67
C TRP A 69 5.42 11.45 12.01
N ILE A 70 6.67 11.02 12.24
CA ILE A 70 7.81 11.47 11.46
C ILE A 70 8.16 10.34 10.52
N SER A 71 7.88 10.51 9.23
CA SER A 71 8.35 9.57 8.22
C SER A 71 9.87 9.48 8.31
N SER A 72 10.37 8.30 8.66
CA SER A 72 11.80 8.02 8.65
C SER A 72 12.14 7.45 7.28
N GLU A 73 12.52 8.32 6.34
CA GLU A 73 12.95 7.89 5.00
C GLU A 73 14.15 6.91 5.08
N GLY A 74 15.00 7.04 6.11
CA GLY A 74 16.08 6.10 6.40
C GLY A 74 15.61 4.70 6.79
N GLU A 75 14.40 4.56 7.34
CA GLU A 75 13.78 3.27 7.67
C GLU A 75 12.92 2.70 6.53
N ARG A 76 12.72 3.49 5.46
CA ARG A 76 11.89 3.17 4.28
C ARG A 76 10.41 2.94 4.67
N ILE A 77 9.88 3.84 5.48
CA ILE A 77 8.48 3.86 5.90
C ILE A 77 7.82 5.18 5.46
N PHE A 78 6.76 5.07 4.67
CA PHE A 78 6.18 6.19 3.92
C PHE A 78 4.72 6.39 4.30
N LEU A 79 4.43 7.52 4.95
CA LEU A 79 3.06 7.94 5.25
C LEU A 79 2.43 8.68 4.07
N HIS A 80 1.21 8.27 3.73
CA HIS A 80 0.34 8.94 2.78
C HIS A 80 -0.94 9.39 3.46
N ASP A 81 -0.97 10.65 3.91
CA ASP A 81 -2.15 11.33 4.43
C ASP A 81 -3.02 11.84 3.27
N TYR A 82 -4.32 11.51 3.29
CA TYR A 82 -5.27 11.98 2.29
C TYR A 82 -5.89 13.34 2.59
N GLY A 83 -5.48 14.01 3.67
CA GLY A 83 -6.02 15.32 4.09
C GLY A 83 -7.48 15.26 4.53
N LYS A 84 -7.95 14.10 5.03
CA LYS A 84 -9.35 13.88 5.41
C LYS A 84 -9.52 14.06 6.92
N LYS A 85 -10.60 14.75 7.33
CA LYS A 85 -10.97 14.82 8.75
C LYS A 85 -11.27 13.41 9.33
N PRO A 86 -10.72 13.06 10.51
CA PRO A 86 -11.00 11.81 11.21
C PRO A 86 -12.48 11.60 11.50
N ARG A 87 -12.95 10.36 11.33
CA ARG A 87 -14.27 9.87 11.77
C ARG A 87 -14.26 8.34 11.80
N PRO A 88 -15.03 7.67 12.68
CA PRO A 88 -15.05 6.22 12.78
C PRO A 88 -15.24 5.52 11.41
N GLY A 89 -14.40 4.51 11.13
CA GLY A 89 -14.45 3.71 9.91
C GLY A 89 -13.99 4.41 8.62
N ARG A 90 -13.59 5.69 8.65
CA ARG A 90 -13.11 6.38 7.45
C ARG A 90 -11.65 6.05 7.19
N LYS A 91 -11.33 5.68 5.95
CA LYS A 91 -9.95 5.62 5.49
C LYS A 91 -9.35 7.03 5.36
N LEU A 92 -8.34 7.32 6.17
CA LEU A 92 -7.66 8.62 6.27
C LEU A 92 -6.33 8.65 5.53
N GLY A 93 -5.70 7.49 5.39
CA GLY A 93 -4.41 7.37 4.72
C GLY A 93 -3.97 5.93 4.61
N HIS A 94 -2.69 5.76 4.31
CA HIS A 94 -2.00 4.48 4.43
C HIS A 94 -0.52 4.71 4.70
N ILE A 95 0.15 3.68 5.21
CA ILE A 95 1.60 3.62 5.33
C ILE A 95 2.12 2.51 4.43
N THR A 96 3.15 2.78 3.65
CA THR A 96 3.91 1.76 2.92
C THR A 96 5.25 1.53 3.62
N VAL A 97 5.62 0.27 3.82
CA VAL A 97 6.91 -0.15 4.39
C VAL A 97 7.67 -0.88 3.29
N LEU A 98 8.96 -0.55 3.10
CA LEU A 98 9.86 -1.32 2.26
C LEU A 98 10.94 -2.02 3.10
N ALA A 99 11.36 -3.20 2.64
CA ALA A 99 12.45 -3.96 3.23
C ALA A 99 13.20 -4.78 2.16
N ASP A 100 14.38 -5.27 2.52
CA ASP A 100 15.21 -6.09 1.63
C ASP A 100 14.84 -7.58 1.71
N SER A 101 13.99 -7.97 2.67
CA SER A 101 13.43 -9.31 2.78
C SER A 101 11.96 -9.31 3.24
N ALA A 102 11.23 -10.38 2.90
CA ALA A 102 9.86 -10.57 3.37
C ALA A 102 9.76 -10.62 4.91
N ALA A 103 10.70 -11.29 5.57
CA ALA A 103 10.72 -11.40 7.04
C ALA A 103 10.94 -10.04 7.72
N GLU A 104 11.83 -9.20 7.17
CA GLU A 104 12.04 -7.86 7.68
C GLU A 104 10.81 -6.96 7.43
N ARG A 105 10.20 -7.03 6.24
CA ARG A 105 8.94 -6.33 5.95
C ARG A 105 7.88 -6.68 7.01
N ASP A 106 7.70 -7.96 7.31
CA ASP A 106 6.68 -8.42 8.26
C ASP A 106 6.94 -7.90 9.68
N ARG A 107 8.21 -7.90 10.12
CA ARG A 107 8.59 -7.29 11.42
C ARG A 107 8.28 -5.79 11.45
N LYS A 108 8.71 -5.03 10.44
CA LYS A 108 8.46 -3.59 10.35
C LYS A 108 6.97 -3.26 10.29
N LEU A 109 6.16 -4.09 9.63
CA LEU A 109 4.69 -3.92 9.61
C LEU A 109 4.08 -4.06 11.00
N VAL A 110 4.53 -5.05 11.78
CA VAL A 110 4.05 -5.24 13.17
C VAL A 110 4.49 -4.07 14.05
N GLU A 111 5.77 -3.69 13.99
CA GLU A 111 6.32 -2.55 14.74
C GLU A 111 5.59 -1.25 14.41
N THR A 112 5.37 -0.98 13.12
CA THR A 112 4.60 0.18 12.64
C THR A 112 3.16 0.14 13.13
N SER A 113 2.51 -1.03 13.10
CA SER A 113 1.12 -1.17 13.54
C SER A 113 0.95 -0.90 15.03
N ASN A 114 1.92 -1.31 15.86
CA ASN A 114 1.88 -1.07 17.31
C ASN A 114 1.92 0.42 17.65
N ILE A 115 2.66 1.22 16.89
CA ILE A 115 2.72 2.69 17.05
C ILE A 115 1.35 3.35 16.77
N LEU A 116 0.51 2.72 15.94
CA LEU A 116 -0.81 3.26 15.57
C LEU A 116 -1.90 2.94 16.61
N THR A 117 -1.65 2.01 17.52
CA THR A 117 -2.62 1.55 18.54
C THR A 117 -2.47 2.22 19.90
N ASP A 118 -1.44 3.06 20.08
CA ASP A 118 -1.22 3.90 21.27
C ASP A 118 -1.93 5.27 21.13
#